data_AF-A0A8H4U513-F1
#
_entry.id   AF-A0A8H4U513-F1
#
_cell.length_a   1.000
_cell.length_b   1.000
_cell.length_c   1.000
_cell.angle_alpha   90.00
_cell.angle_beta   90.00
_cell.angle_gamma   90.00
#
_symmetry.space_group_name_H-M   'P 1'
#
loop_
_entity.id
_entity.type
_entity.pdbx_description
1 polymer ?
#
loop_
_entity_poly.entity_id
_entity_poly.type
_entity_poly.pdbx_seq_one_letter_code
_entity_poly.pdbx_strand_id
1 'polypeptide(L)'
;MNTAPTSRLGQLPNYVRICVRHGHFGKPKNSGFPANPPAHGENIYVFGHRRSDQIIYSFDKKLDGFHDLKQLPFNGKKTKPAKLRKDYWSPFAHISFPAGKGAIGRSVFQKLRELKHLHEVAWDDEFRHKRPEEYTAADHKRIAEEEKKGNKDFRPIRTKEERGIALNAQKSNSIADMAAILSGAGRGNKIVTSEGDESSPRKLLGVKVNWANDQDREYAEEWSQNVSHGLFEKPTYVANKDSTKKSTSKPPAEGKPVES
;
A
#
# COMPACT_ATOMS: atom_id res chain seq x y z
N MET A 1 54.00 -26.24 -61.63
CA MET A 1 54.35 -26.59 -60.25
C MET A 1 53.23 -27.43 -59.68
N ASN A 2 53.58 -28.62 -59.22
CA ASN A 2 52.65 -29.67 -58.79
C ASN A 2 52.05 -29.34 -57.42
N THR A 3 50.74 -29.49 -57.26
CA THR A 3 50.12 -29.76 -55.96
C THR A 3 49.23 -30.99 -56.08
N ALA A 4 49.63 -32.04 -55.36
CA ALA A 4 48.90 -33.27 -55.19
C ALA A 4 47.73 -33.10 -54.20
N PRO A 5 46.74 -34.03 -54.20
CA PRO A 5 45.48 -33.93 -53.49
C PRO A 5 45.52 -34.66 -52.13
N THR A 6 44.70 -34.26 -51.16
CA THR A 6 44.31 -35.17 -50.06
C THR A 6 42.89 -34.96 -49.57
N SER A 7 42.12 -36.01 -49.83
CA SER A 7 40.92 -36.55 -49.19
C SER A 7 40.29 -35.87 -47.97
N ARG A 8 38.95 -35.87 -48.05
CA ARG A 8 37.97 -35.76 -46.97
C ARG A 8 38.27 -36.73 -45.82
N LEU A 9 38.11 -36.26 -44.59
CA LEU A 9 37.79 -37.11 -43.45
C LEU A 9 36.85 -36.36 -42.50
N GLY A 10 35.68 -36.94 -42.27
CA GLY A 10 34.95 -36.80 -41.02
C GLY A 10 34.08 -35.55 -40.85
N GLN A 11 32.94 -35.53 -41.55
CA GLN A 11 31.72 -35.00 -40.93
C GLN A 11 31.49 -35.74 -39.61
N LEU A 12 31.73 -35.08 -38.48
CA LEU A 12 31.27 -35.59 -37.20
C LEU A 12 29.76 -35.29 -37.08
N PRO A 13 28.94 -36.26 -36.67
CA PRO A 13 27.50 -36.10 -36.57
C PRO A 13 27.12 -35.08 -35.50
N ASN A 14 26.10 -34.27 -35.79
CA ASN A 14 25.51 -33.23 -34.93
C ASN A 14 24.94 -33.74 -33.58
N TYR A 15 25.20 -34.98 -33.18
CA TYR A 15 24.73 -35.58 -31.93
C TYR A 15 25.67 -35.38 -30.73
N VAL A 16 26.87 -34.83 -30.91
CA VAL A 16 27.81 -34.59 -29.80
C VAL A 16 27.56 -33.25 -29.06
N ARG A 17 26.55 -32.47 -29.47
CA ARG A 17 26.12 -31.24 -28.76
C ARG A 17 24.95 -31.44 -27.78
N ILE A 18 24.76 -32.64 -27.23
CA ILE A 18 23.61 -32.91 -26.34
C ILE A 18 23.97 -33.03 -24.84
N CYS A 19 25.24 -33.17 -24.44
CA CYS A 19 25.55 -33.42 -23.02
C CYS A 19 26.60 -32.47 -22.42
N VAL A 20 26.34 -31.15 -22.44
CA VAL A 20 26.90 -30.23 -21.43
C VAL A 20 25.83 -29.21 -21.01
N ARG A 21 24.70 -29.70 -20.47
CA ARG A 21 23.99 -28.95 -19.43
C ARG A 21 24.57 -29.42 -18.11
N HIS A 22 25.76 -28.93 -17.79
CA HIS A 22 26.20 -28.90 -16.39
C HIS A 22 25.07 -28.24 -15.61
N GLY A 23 24.46 -29.01 -14.71
CA GLY A 23 23.39 -28.52 -13.87
C GLY A 23 23.88 -27.28 -13.14
N HIS A 24 23.30 -26.13 -13.48
CA HIS A 24 23.18 -25.06 -12.52
C HIS A 24 22.23 -25.56 -11.44
N PHE A 25 22.74 -26.40 -10.53
CA PHE A 25 22.23 -26.41 -9.17
C PHE A 25 22.50 -24.99 -8.69
N GLY A 26 21.51 -24.12 -8.89
CA GLY A 26 21.52 -22.80 -8.29
C GLY A 26 21.86 -23.03 -6.83
N LYS A 27 22.99 -22.45 -6.39
CA LYS A 27 23.33 -22.43 -4.96
C LYS A 27 22.03 -22.11 -4.22
N PRO A 28 21.66 -22.82 -3.14
CA PRO A 28 20.52 -22.42 -2.33
C PRO A 28 20.70 -20.92 -2.10
N LYS A 29 19.67 -20.13 -2.38
CA LYS A 29 19.71 -18.69 -2.09
C LYS A 29 20.11 -18.60 -0.63
N ASN A 30 21.38 -18.29 -0.38
CA ASN A 30 21.79 -17.76 0.91
C ASN A 30 20.83 -16.60 1.10
N SER A 31 19.92 -16.74 2.06
CA SER A 31 19.02 -15.67 2.45
C SER A 31 19.90 -14.61 3.10
N GLY A 32 20.66 -13.89 2.28
CA GLY A 32 21.60 -12.84 2.68
C GLY A 32 20.89 -11.57 3.15
N PHE A 33 19.60 -11.66 3.43
CA PHE A 33 18.88 -10.67 4.19
C PHE A 33 18.94 -11.09 5.65
N PRO A 34 19.30 -10.17 6.57
CA PRO A 34 19.22 -10.46 7.99
C PRO A 34 17.82 -10.99 8.31
N ALA A 35 17.76 -11.99 9.20
CA ALA A 35 16.48 -12.47 9.69
C ALA A 35 15.68 -11.26 10.21
N ASN A 36 14.42 -11.15 9.76
CA ASN A 36 13.57 -10.05 10.19
C ASN A 36 13.45 -10.07 11.73
N PRO A 37 13.33 -8.89 12.38
CA PRO A 37 13.13 -8.84 13.81
C PRO A 37 11.95 -9.72 14.26
N PRO A 38 12.02 -10.30 15.47
CA PRO A 38 10.89 -11.01 16.05
C PRO A 38 9.66 -10.08 16.09
N ALA A 39 8.47 -10.63 15.81
CA ALA A 39 7.21 -9.90 15.63
C ALA A 39 7.08 -8.97 14.41
N HIS A 40 8.11 -8.84 13.56
CA HIS A 40 8.00 -7.98 12.37
C HIS A 40 6.96 -8.49 11.37
N GLY A 41 5.99 -7.64 11.05
CA GLY A 41 4.86 -7.96 10.17
C GLY A 41 3.64 -8.52 10.88
N GLU A 42 3.65 -8.67 12.21
CA GLU A 42 2.44 -9.06 12.97
C GLU A 42 1.44 -7.92 13.12
N ASN A 43 1.91 -6.67 12.95
CA ASN A 43 1.09 -5.48 13.05
C ASN A 43 1.28 -4.64 11.79
N ILE A 44 0.18 -4.21 11.19
CA ILE A 44 0.18 -3.26 10.08
C ILE A 44 -0.70 -2.08 10.49
N TYR A 45 -0.12 -0.88 10.47
CA TYR A 45 -0.82 0.37 10.71
C TYR A 45 -1.13 1.05 9.38
N VAL A 46 -2.39 1.47 9.23
CA VAL A 46 -2.89 2.20 8.06
C VAL A 46 -3.13 3.64 8.48
N PHE A 47 -2.32 4.55 7.95
CA PHE A 47 -2.38 5.97 8.23
C PHE A 47 -3.15 6.69 7.12
N GLY A 48 -4.09 7.53 7.52
CA GLY A 48 -4.85 8.39 6.64
C GLY A 48 -4.48 9.86 6.86
N HIS A 49 -4.39 10.61 5.77
CA HIS A 49 -4.30 12.06 5.82
C HIS A 49 -5.70 12.67 5.99
N ARG A 50 -5.94 13.36 7.11
CA ARG A 50 -7.28 13.85 7.54
C ARG A 50 -8.05 14.71 6.54
N ARG A 51 -7.39 15.32 5.56
CA ARG A 51 -8.02 16.24 4.58
C ARG A 51 -8.01 15.77 3.13
N SER A 52 -7.08 14.88 2.78
CA SER A 52 -6.85 14.49 1.38
C SER A 52 -7.02 13.00 1.17
N ASP A 53 -7.34 12.25 2.24
CA ASP A 53 -7.56 10.81 2.22
C ASP A 53 -6.43 10.00 1.58
N GLN A 54 -5.22 10.58 1.59
CA GLN A 54 -4.00 9.87 1.21
C GLN A 54 -3.68 8.81 2.26
N ILE A 55 -3.19 7.67 1.79
CA ILE A 55 -2.93 6.50 2.61
C ILE A 55 -1.45 6.16 2.66
N ILE A 56 -0.98 5.75 3.83
CA ILE A 56 0.36 5.22 4.05
C ILE A 56 0.25 3.96 4.89
N TYR A 57 0.90 2.88 4.46
CA TYR A 57 0.99 1.64 5.22
C TYR A 57 2.33 1.55 5.94
N SER A 58 2.35 1.24 7.23
CA SER A 58 3.59 1.01 7.98
C SER A 58 3.48 -0.19 8.89
N PHE A 59 4.60 -0.84 9.20
CA PHE A 59 4.67 -1.84 10.28
C PHE A 59 4.78 -1.16 11.66
N ASP A 60 5.23 0.09 11.69
CA ASP A 60 5.47 0.83 12.91
C ASP A 60 4.26 1.68 13.31
N LYS A 61 4.07 1.82 14.63
CA LYS A 61 3.01 2.66 15.20
C LYS A 61 3.20 4.15 14.90
N LYS A 62 4.40 4.56 14.46
CA LYS A 62 4.74 5.93 14.10
C LYS A 62 5.27 5.93 12.68
N LEU A 63 4.87 6.95 11.90
CA LEU A 63 5.41 7.15 10.56
C LEU A 63 6.86 7.62 10.62
N ASP A 64 7.68 7.07 9.73
CA ASP A 64 9.00 7.59 9.40
C ASP A 64 8.89 8.65 8.29
N GLY A 65 9.45 9.84 8.55
CA GLY A 65 9.29 10.98 7.66
C GLY A 65 9.84 10.75 6.25
N PHE A 66 10.92 9.99 6.11
CA PHE A 66 11.60 9.80 4.82
C PHE A 66 11.10 8.56 4.07
N HIS A 67 11.02 7.41 4.73
CA HIS A 67 10.63 6.16 4.11
C HIS A 67 9.14 6.14 3.75
N ASP A 68 8.27 6.66 4.61
CA ASP A 68 6.83 6.63 4.36
C ASP A 68 6.40 7.68 3.32
N LEU A 69 7.09 8.82 3.24
CA LEU A 69 6.83 9.83 2.21
C LEU A 69 7.08 9.32 0.78
N LYS A 70 7.91 8.28 0.62
CA LYS A 70 8.14 7.62 -0.68
C LYS A 70 6.93 6.85 -1.19
N GLN A 71 5.96 6.53 -0.33
CA GLN A 71 4.73 5.86 -0.74
C GLN A 71 3.77 6.78 -1.49
N LEU A 72 3.95 8.10 -1.42
CA LEU A 72 3.10 9.07 -2.09
C LEU A 72 3.69 9.43 -3.47
N PRO A 73 2.99 9.12 -4.59
CA PRO A 73 3.43 9.53 -5.92
C PRO A 73 3.23 11.04 -6.14
N PHE A 74 3.74 11.54 -7.26
CA PHE A 74 3.48 12.90 -7.71
C PHE A 74 2.24 12.91 -8.60
N ASN A 75 1.11 13.38 -8.05
CA ASN A 75 -0.17 13.45 -8.78
C ASN A 75 -0.49 14.86 -9.30
N GLY A 76 0.47 15.80 -9.21
CA GLY A 76 0.30 17.19 -9.62
C GLY A 76 0.95 18.21 -8.69
N LYS A 77 0.85 19.49 -9.03
CA LYS A 77 1.37 20.56 -8.17
C LYS A 77 0.59 20.59 -6.84
N LYS A 78 1.29 20.69 -5.71
CA LYS A 78 0.71 20.73 -4.34
C LYS A 78 -0.07 19.48 -3.90
N THR A 79 0.00 18.37 -4.62
CA THR A 79 -0.69 17.12 -4.24
C THR A 79 0.14 16.24 -3.30
N LYS A 80 1.48 16.34 -3.35
CA LYS A 80 2.39 15.65 -2.44
C LYS A 80 2.95 16.62 -1.39
N PRO A 81 2.81 16.34 -0.07
CA PRO A 81 3.37 17.19 0.96
C PRO A 81 4.91 17.13 0.96
N ALA A 82 5.57 18.21 1.35
CA ALA A 82 7.04 18.25 1.47
C ALA A 82 7.57 17.41 2.65
N LYS A 83 6.77 17.29 3.72
CA LYS A 83 7.07 16.49 4.92
C LYS A 83 5.78 15.95 5.53
N LEU A 84 5.87 14.81 6.20
CA LEU A 84 4.76 14.22 6.95
C LEU A 84 4.56 15.00 8.26
N ARG A 85 3.48 15.78 8.35
CA ARG A 85 3.15 16.52 9.58
C ARG A 85 2.26 15.69 10.50
N LYS A 86 2.62 15.58 11.77
CA LYS A 86 1.95 14.73 12.76
C LYS A 86 0.45 15.05 12.97
N ASP A 87 0.03 16.29 12.73
CA ASP A 87 -1.35 16.74 12.90
C ASP A 87 -2.30 16.25 11.81
N TYR A 88 -1.78 16.06 10.59
CA TYR A 88 -2.58 15.59 9.46
C TYR A 88 -2.62 14.08 9.32
N TRP A 89 -1.60 13.38 9.81
CA TRP A 89 -1.48 11.94 9.66
C TRP A 89 -1.84 11.23 10.97
N SER A 90 -2.86 10.39 10.92
CA SER A 90 -3.25 9.55 12.05
C SER A 90 -3.58 8.13 11.57
N PRO A 91 -3.27 7.10 12.37
CA PRO A 91 -3.73 5.76 12.05
C PRO A 91 -5.25 5.73 12.16
N PHE A 92 -5.92 5.16 11.16
CA PHE A 92 -7.37 4.91 11.18
C PHE A 92 -7.70 3.41 11.20
N ALA A 93 -6.76 2.56 10.81
CA ALA A 93 -6.87 1.10 10.91
C ALA A 93 -5.56 0.48 11.44
N HIS A 94 -5.69 -0.60 12.21
CA HIS A 94 -4.60 -1.44 12.68
C HIS A 94 -4.97 -2.90 12.47
N ILE A 95 -4.24 -3.57 11.60
CA ILE A 95 -4.40 -4.99 11.29
C ILE A 95 -3.42 -5.76 12.17
N SER A 96 -3.94 -6.66 12.99
CA SER A 96 -3.17 -7.49 13.92
C SER A 96 -3.31 -8.97 13.56
N PHE A 97 -2.16 -9.59 13.36
CA PHE A 97 -2.04 -11.02 13.09
C PHE A 97 -1.66 -11.76 14.38
N PRO A 98 -2.01 -13.06 14.51
CA PRO A 98 -1.56 -13.88 15.63
C PRO A 98 -0.03 -13.92 15.76
N ALA A 99 0.45 -14.08 16.99
CA ALA A 99 1.87 -14.18 17.29
C ALA A 99 2.56 -15.29 16.47
N GLY A 100 3.75 -15.01 15.94
CA GLY A 100 4.51 -15.91 15.07
C GLY A 100 4.04 -15.93 13.61
N LYS A 101 2.98 -15.21 13.24
CA LYS A 101 2.45 -15.16 11.86
C LYS A 101 2.91 -13.93 11.07
N GLY A 102 3.97 -13.23 11.49
CA GLY A 102 4.48 -12.03 10.81
C GLY A 102 4.87 -12.24 9.33
N ALA A 103 5.23 -13.46 8.92
CA ALA A 103 5.47 -13.77 7.50
C ALA A 103 4.22 -13.61 6.61
N ILE A 104 3.04 -13.88 7.17
CA ILE A 104 1.75 -13.70 6.49
C ILE A 104 1.44 -12.21 6.41
N GLY A 105 1.59 -11.47 7.50
CA GLY A 105 1.36 -10.02 7.49
C GLY A 105 2.29 -9.25 6.55
N ARG A 106 3.56 -9.68 6.38
CA ARG A 106 4.43 -9.11 5.32
C ARG A 106 3.90 -9.35 3.91
N SER A 107 3.31 -10.53 3.66
CA SER A 107 2.66 -10.83 2.39
C SER A 107 1.45 -9.94 2.16
N VAL A 108 0.61 -9.75 3.18
CA VAL A 108 -0.55 -8.85 3.14
C VAL A 108 -0.12 -7.42 2.90
N PHE A 109 0.89 -6.94 3.63
CA PHE A 109 1.47 -5.61 3.48
C PHE A 109 1.97 -5.34 2.06
N GLN A 110 2.69 -6.31 1.48
CA GLN A 110 3.14 -6.23 0.10
C GLN A 110 1.95 -6.06 -0.86
N LYS A 111 0.90 -6.87 -0.71
CA LYS A 111 -0.29 -6.82 -1.56
C LYS A 111 -1.05 -5.49 -1.42
N LEU A 112 -1.21 -4.98 -0.21
CA LEU A 112 -1.83 -3.67 0.04
C LEU A 112 -1.07 -2.55 -0.66
N ARG A 113 0.26 -2.61 -0.65
CA ARG A 113 1.10 -1.64 -1.35
C ARG A 113 1.06 -1.78 -2.86
N GLU A 114 0.98 -3.00 -3.37
CA GLU A 114 0.80 -3.28 -4.80
C GLU A 114 -0.54 -2.74 -5.30
N LEU A 115 -1.66 -3.02 -4.61
CA LEU A 115 -2.97 -2.51 -4.99
C LEU A 115 -3.06 -0.99 -4.91
N LYS A 116 -2.58 -0.37 -3.83
CA LYS A 116 -2.52 1.10 -3.75
C LYS A 116 -1.74 1.71 -4.93
N HIS A 117 -0.62 1.12 -5.30
CA HIS A 117 0.15 1.60 -6.45
C HIS A 117 -0.63 1.46 -7.76
N LEU A 118 -1.36 0.36 -7.95
CA LEU A 118 -2.23 0.15 -9.11
C LEU A 118 -3.37 1.18 -9.15
N HIS A 119 -4.04 1.45 -8.02
CA HIS A 119 -5.09 2.48 -7.94
C HIS A 119 -4.60 3.88 -8.31
N GLU A 120 -3.32 4.17 -8.08
CA GLU A 120 -2.72 5.47 -8.40
C GLU A 120 -2.21 5.57 -9.85
N VAL A 121 -1.83 4.45 -10.48
CA VAL A 121 -1.15 4.43 -11.79
C VAL A 121 -2.00 3.86 -12.93
N ALA A 122 -2.79 2.84 -12.66
CA ALA A 122 -3.53 2.06 -13.65
C ALA A 122 -5.04 2.26 -13.48
N TRP A 123 -5.51 3.48 -13.72
CA TRP A 123 -6.92 3.86 -13.67
C TRP A 123 -7.53 3.98 -15.07
N ASP A 124 -8.82 3.67 -15.19
CA ASP A 124 -9.55 3.66 -16.45
C ASP A 124 -9.92 5.07 -16.93
N ASP A 125 -10.25 5.20 -18.22
CA ASP A 125 -10.63 6.51 -18.78
C ASP A 125 -11.88 7.10 -18.14
N GLU A 126 -12.72 6.27 -17.50
CA GLU A 126 -13.85 6.73 -16.69
C GLU A 126 -13.42 7.67 -15.56
N PHE A 127 -12.24 7.45 -14.97
CA PHE A 127 -11.69 8.33 -13.93
C PHE A 127 -11.38 9.75 -14.45
N ARG A 128 -11.33 9.95 -15.77
CA ARG A 128 -11.22 11.28 -16.37
C ARG A 128 -12.49 12.10 -16.18
N HIS A 129 -13.65 11.46 -16.02
CA HIS A 129 -14.95 12.12 -15.93
C HIS A 129 -15.40 12.29 -14.48
N LYS A 130 -16.03 13.42 -14.18
CA LYS A 130 -16.60 13.66 -12.84
C LYS A 130 -17.71 12.64 -12.55
N ARG A 131 -17.78 12.20 -11.30
CA ARG A 131 -18.92 11.43 -10.82
C ARG A 131 -20.12 12.35 -10.59
N PRO A 132 -21.37 11.86 -10.67
CA PRO A 132 -22.56 12.67 -10.41
C PRO A 132 -22.52 13.42 -9.07
N GLU A 133 -21.94 12.80 -8.04
CA GLU A 133 -21.74 13.38 -6.71
C GLU A 133 -20.81 14.62 -6.69
N GLU A 134 -19.96 14.77 -7.70
CA GLU A 134 -18.96 15.84 -7.82
C GLU A 134 -19.42 16.97 -8.74
N TYR A 135 -20.64 16.89 -9.29
CA TYR A 135 -21.13 17.88 -10.24
C TYR A 135 -21.38 19.21 -9.54
N THR A 136 -20.78 20.26 -10.11
CA THR A 136 -21.04 21.63 -9.69
C THR A 136 -22.28 22.18 -10.38
N ALA A 137 -22.84 23.28 -9.86
CA ALA A 137 -23.94 23.99 -10.53
C ALA A 137 -23.59 24.42 -11.98
N ALA A 138 -22.32 24.69 -12.26
CA ALA A 138 -21.85 24.99 -13.61
C ALA A 138 -21.84 23.73 -14.49
N ASP A 139 -21.44 22.59 -13.95
CA ASP A 139 -21.47 21.31 -14.67
C ASP A 139 -22.90 20.91 -15.04
N HIS A 140 -23.87 21.07 -14.13
CA HIS A 140 -25.29 20.83 -14.40
C HIS A 140 -25.83 21.72 -15.53
N LYS A 141 -25.45 23.00 -15.57
CA LYS A 141 -25.83 23.91 -16.67
C LYS A 141 -25.28 23.42 -18.00
N ARG A 142 -24.01 23.01 -18.03
CA ARG A 142 -23.37 22.48 -19.25
C ARG A 142 -24.01 21.18 -19.73
N ILE A 143 -24.36 20.29 -18.80
CA ILE A 143 -25.10 19.05 -19.13
C ILE A 143 -26.44 19.41 -19.80
N ALA A 144 -27.22 20.31 -19.20
CA ALA A 144 -28.50 20.73 -19.77
C ALA A 144 -28.37 21.43 -21.14
N GLU A 145 -27.29 22.17 -21.37
CA GLU A 145 -26.98 22.77 -22.67
C GLU A 145 -26.62 21.73 -23.73
N GLU A 146 -25.81 20.73 -23.38
CA GLU A 146 -25.43 19.63 -24.30
C GLU A 146 -26.61 18.70 -24.58
N GLU A 147 -27.48 18.44 -23.60
CA GLU A 147 -28.74 17.73 -23.79
C GLU A 147 -29.64 18.45 -24.80
N LYS A 148 -29.75 19.79 -24.71
CA LYS A 148 -30.50 20.61 -25.69
C LYS A 148 -29.89 20.57 -27.09
N LYS A 149 -28.57 20.39 -27.21
CA LYS A 149 -27.87 20.18 -28.49
C LYS A 149 -27.99 18.74 -29.01
N GLY A 150 -28.63 17.84 -28.26
CA GLY A 150 -28.84 16.44 -28.62
C GLY A 150 -27.77 15.46 -28.11
N ASN A 151 -26.79 15.91 -27.32
CA ASN A 151 -25.76 15.07 -26.72
C ASN A 151 -26.16 14.64 -25.30
N LYS A 152 -26.91 13.54 -25.18
CA LYS A 152 -27.43 13.03 -23.91
C LYS A 152 -26.38 12.37 -23.02
N ASP A 153 -25.27 11.90 -23.59
CA ASP A 153 -24.24 11.15 -22.88
C ASP A 153 -23.06 12.04 -22.41
N PHE A 154 -23.24 13.36 -22.45
CA PHE A 154 -22.19 14.30 -22.06
C PHE A 154 -21.85 14.16 -20.56
N ARG A 155 -20.58 13.83 -20.28
CA ARG A 155 -20.04 13.77 -18.92
C ARG A 155 -18.95 14.83 -18.71
N PRO A 156 -19.10 15.75 -17.74
CA PRO A 156 -18.07 16.71 -17.40
C PRO A 156 -16.72 16.07 -17.11
N ILE A 157 -15.64 16.64 -17.65
CA ILE A 157 -14.27 16.12 -17.51
C ILE A 157 -13.58 16.80 -16.31
N ARG A 158 -12.87 16.00 -15.50
CA ARG A 158 -11.99 16.50 -14.43
C ARG A 158 -10.79 17.24 -15.03
N THR A 159 -10.53 18.44 -14.50
CA THR A 159 -9.27 19.14 -14.72
C THR A 159 -8.09 18.34 -14.19
N LYS A 160 -6.85 18.69 -14.59
CA LYS A 160 -5.64 18.01 -14.09
C LYS A 160 -5.51 18.12 -12.56
N GLU A 161 -5.93 19.26 -11.99
CA GLU A 161 -5.89 19.49 -10.55
C GLU A 161 -6.95 18.66 -9.81
N GLU A 162 -8.21 18.72 -10.25
CA GLU A 162 -9.29 17.89 -9.69
C GLU A 162 -8.94 16.40 -9.75
N ARG A 163 -8.35 15.95 -10.86
CA ARG A 163 -7.91 14.56 -11.02
C ARG A 163 -6.79 14.20 -10.05
N GLY A 164 -5.81 15.09 -9.85
CA GLY A 164 -4.74 14.88 -8.88
C GLY A 164 -5.24 14.80 -7.44
N ILE A 165 -6.27 15.58 -7.10
CA ILE A 165 -6.95 15.52 -5.79
C ILE A 165 -7.74 14.21 -5.66
N ALA A 166 -8.51 13.83 -6.68
CA ALA A 166 -9.26 12.57 -6.68
C ALA A 166 -8.33 11.35 -6.56
N LEU A 167 -7.19 11.33 -7.27
CA LEU A 167 -6.19 10.25 -7.17
C LEU A 167 -5.55 10.14 -5.78
N ASN A 168 -5.49 11.24 -5.04
CA ASN A 168 -4.96 11.22 -3.68
C ASN A 168 -5.95 10.60 -2.68
N ALA A 169 -7.26 10.68 -2.94
CA ALA A 169 -8.30 10.21 -2.05
C ALA A 169 -8.44 8.68 -2.14
N GLN A 170 -7.52 7.97 -1.49
CA GLN A 170 -7.38 6.51 -1.56
C GLN A 170 -7.96 5.79 -0.34
N LYS A 171 -8.61 6.48 0.59
CA LYS A 171 -9.14 5.88 1.82
C LYS A 171 -10.17 4.78 1.56
N SER A 172 -11.18 5.05 0.74
CA SER A 172 -12.20 4.05 0.38
C SER A 172 -11.59 2.84 -0.31
N ASN A 173 -10.72 3.08 -1.30
CA ASN A 173 -10.02 2.03 -2.05
C ASN A 173 -9.15 1.18 -1.13
N SER A 174 -8.41 1.80 -0.20
CA SER A 174 -7.58 1.10 0.77
C SER A 174 -8.39 0.16 1.68
N ILE A 175 -9.59 0.56 2.06
CA ILE A 175 -10.47 -0.26 2.91
C ILE A 175 -11.07 -1.43 2.12
N ALA A 176 -11.49 -1.18 0.87
CA ALA A 176 -11.92 -2.23 -0.04
C ALA A 176 -10.78 -3.24 -0.32
N ASP A 177 -9.55 -2.74 -0.53
CA ASP A 177 -8.36 -3.56 -0.71
C ASP A 177 -8.05 -4.41 0.52
N MET A 178 -8.23 -3.84 1.73
CA MET A 178 -8.09 -4.58 2.98
C MET A 178 -9.09 -5.74 3.04
N ALA A 179 -10.36 -5.52 2.74
CA ALA A 179 -11.37 -6.57 2.72
C ALA A 179 -11.04 -7.66 1.70
N ALA A 180 -10.68 -7.27 0.47
CA ALA A 180 -10.32 -8.20 -0.60
C ALA A 180 -9.07 -9.03 -0.25
N ILE A 181 -8.00 -8.40 0.25
CA ILE A 181 -6.78 -9.13 0.60
C ILE A 181 -7.02 -10.03 1.81
N LEU A 182 -7.77 -9.59 2.82
CA LEU A 182 -8.03 -10.38 4.01
C LEU A 182 -9.01 -11.55 3.77
N SER A 183 -9.78 -11.51 2.68
CA SER A 183 -10.59 -12.65 2.19
C SER A 183 -9.79 -13.66 1.36
N GLY A 184 -8.50 -13.40 1.12
CA GLY A 184 -7.61 -14.29 0.37
C GLY A 184 -7.47 -13.94 -1.12
N ALA A 185 -7.96 -12.78 -1.56
CA ALA A 185 -7.73 -12.35 -2.94
C ALA A 185 -6.24 -12.05 -3.20
N GLY A 186 -5.86 -12.17 -4.48
CA GLY A 186 -4.50 -11.91 -4.95
C GLY A 186 -3.63 -13.18 -4.99
N ARG A 187 -2.99 -13.40 -6.14
CA ARG A 187 -2.11 -14.56 -6.34
C ARG A 187 -0.95 -14.56 -5.34
N GLY A 188 -0.76 -15.71 -4.69
CA GLY A 188 0.31 -15.92 -3.69
C GLY A 188 0.03 -15.27 -2.34
N ASN A 189 -1.22 -14.92 -2.04
CA ASN A 189 -1.61 -14.40 -0.73
C ASN A 189 -1.52 -15.49 0.35
N LYS A 190 -0.59 -15.29 1.30
CA LYS A 190 -0.30 -16.26 2.37
C LYS A 190 -1.33 -16.28 3.51
N ILE A 191 -2.39 -15.49 3.42
CA ILE A 191 -3.49 -15.58 4.40
C ILE A 191 -4.30 -16.87 4.24
N VAL A 192 -4.27 -17.45 3.03
CA VAL A 192 -4.80 -18.77 2.74
C VAL A 192 -3.83 -19.82 3.30
N THR A 193 -4.26 -20.51 4.34
CA THR A 193 -3.43 -21.49 5.07
C THR A 193 -3.54 -22.90 4.50
N SER A 194 -4.70 -23.24 3.94
CA SER A 194 -4.89 -24.41 3.09
C SER A 194 -5.77 -24.00 1.91
N GLU A 195 -5.33 -24.36 0.71
CA GLU A 195 -6.19 -24.32 -0.46
C GLU A 195 -7.36 -25.29 -0.20
N GLY A 196 -8.56 -24.83 -0.53
CA GLY A 196 -9.75 -25.67 -0.45
C GLY A 196 -9.86 -26.50 -1.72
N ASP A 197 -10.21 -27.78 -1.58
CA ASP A 197 -10.60 -28.65 -2.69
C ASP A 197 -12.12 -28.55 -2.93
N GLU A 198 -12.67 -29.19 -3.96
CA GLU A 198 -14.11 -29.17 -4.28
C GLU A 198 -15.02 -29.56 -3.08
N SER A 199 -14.47 -30.28 -2.10
CA SER A 199 -15.19 -30.74 -0.91
C SER A 199 -14.95 -29.91 0.37
N SER A 200 -14.05 -28.92 0.38
CA SER A 200 -13.73 -28.15 1.60
C SER A 200 -13.38 -26.69 1.31
N PRO A 201 -13.99 -25.72 2.01
CA PRO A 201 -13.72 -24.31 1.77
C PRO A 201 -12.27 -23.97 2.15
N ARG A 202 -11.72 -22.94 1.47
CA ARG A 202 -10.39 -22.39 1.78
C ARG A 202 -10.29 -22.00 3.25
N LYS A 203 -9.22 -22.41 3.91
CA LYS A 203 -8.99 -22.05 5.31
C LYS A 203 -8.17 -20.77 5.41
N LEU A 204 -8.82 -19.71 5.86
CA LEU A 204 -8.20 -18.41 6.07
C LEU A 204 -7.68 -18.27 7.51
N LEU A 205 -6.58 -17.56 7.68
CA LEU A 205 -6.09 -17.18 9.01
C LEU A 205 -7.03 -16.15 9.64
N GLY A 206 -7.35 -16.33 10.93
CA GLY A 206 -8.07 -15.33 11.73
C GLY A 206 -7.24 -14.06 11.93
N VAL A 207 -7.83 -12.89 11.62
CA VAL A 207 -7.17 -11.58 11.71
C VAL A 207 -8.06 -10.60 12.46
N LYS A 208 -7.45 -9.68 13.22
CA LYS A 208 -8.17 -8.61 13.92
C LYS A 208 -7.87 -7.26 13.28
N VAL A 209 -8.90 -6.51 12.91
CA VAL A 209 -8.80 -5.14 12.39
C VAL A 209 -9.41 -4.20 13.42
N ASN A 210 -8.58 -3.37 14.03
CA ASN A 210 -9.04 -2.32 14.92
C ASN A 210 -9.17 -1.01 14.14
N TRP A 211 -10.25 -0.26 14.38
CA TRP A 211 -10.58 0.97 13.67
C TRP A 211 -10.54 2.19 14.59
N ALA A 212 -10.23 3.36 14.04
CA ALA A 212 -10.41 4.64 14.73
C ALA A 212 -11.86 5.12 14.68
N ASN A 213 -12.57 4.85 13.57
CA ASN A 213 -14.00 5.12 13.40
C ASN A 213 -14.66 3.83 12.88
N ASP A 214 -15.75 3.38 13.52
CA ASP A 214 -16.45 2.15 13.14
C ASP A 214 -17.05 2.24 11.73
N GLN A 215 -17.50 3.44 11.33
CA GLN A 215 -18.10 3.68 10.01
C GLN A 215 -17.11 3.43 8.86
N ASP A 216 -15.81 3.51 9.11
CA ASP A 216 -14.82 3.29 8.07
C ASP A 216 -14.88 1.85 7.54
N ARG A 217 -15.36 0.86 8.31
CA ARG A 217 -15.48 -0.52 7.81
C ARG A 217 -16.52 -0.67 6.69
N GLU A 218 -17.46 0.27 6.57
CA GLU A 218 -18.59 0.23 5.63
C GLU A 218 -18.20 0.62 4.21
N TYR A 219 -16.97 1.14 4.00
CA TYR A 219 -16.45 1.37 2.65
C TYR A 219 -16.20 0.08 1.87
N ALA A 220 -16.07 -1.06 2.56
CA ALA A 220 -16.08 -2.37 1.93
C ALA A 220 -17.49 -2.95 1.96
N GLU A 221 -17.96 -3.45 0.82
CA GLU A 221 -19.31 -4.03 0.68
C GLU A 221 -19.50 -5.24 1.62
N GLU A 222 -18.48 -6.11 1.70
CA GLU A 222 -18.52 -7.32 2.51
C GLU A 222 -17.15 -7.62 3.14
N TRP A 223 -17.17 -8.27 4.30
CA TRP A 223 -15.99 -8.75 5.01
C TRP A 223 -16.04 -10.26 5.17
N SER A 224 -14.88 -10.91 5.05
CA SER A 224 -14.78 -12.36 5.24
C SER A 224 -14.86 -12.75 6.72
N GLN A 225 -15.41 -13.93 6.99
CA GLN A 225 -15.70 -14.42 8.35
C GLN A 225 -14.46 -14.60 9.23
N ASN A 226 -13.26 -14.69 8.65
CA ASN A 226 -11.99 -14.75 9.39
C ASN A 226 -11.55 -13.40 9.96
N VAL A 227 -12.18 -12.30 9.56
CA VAL A 227 -11.85 -10.96 10.03
C VAL A 227 -12.74 -10.59 11.21
N SER A 228 -12.10 -10.26 12.32
CA SER A 228 -12.74 -9.71 13.51
C SER A 228 -12.50 -8.21 13.59
N HIS A 229 -13.52 -7.44 13.93
CA HIS A 229 -13.41 -5.98 14.04
C HIS A 229 -13.37 -5.52 15.50
N GLY A 230 -12.64 -4.45 15.76
CA GLY A 230 -12.59 -3.78 17.05
C GLY A 230 -12.40 -2.28 16.89
N LEU A 231 -12.50 -1.53 17.98
CA LEU A 231 -12.17 -0.10 18.04
C LEU A 231 -10.83 0.11 18.74
N PHE A 232 -10.17 1.22 18.44
CA PHE A 232 -9.01 1.66 19.20
C PHE A 232 -9.40 2.01 20.64
N GLU A 233 -8.65 1.49 21.61
CA GLU A 233 -8.83 1.81 23.03
C GLU A 233 -8.73 3.32 23.32
N LYS A 234 -7.85 4.00 22.58
CA LYS A 234 -7.69 5.46 22.64
C LYS A 234 -7.93 6.03 21.24
N PRO A 235 -8.94 6.90 21.07
CA PRO A 235 -9.18 7.52 19.79
C PRO A 235 -7.96 8.35 19.36
N THR A 236 -7.49 8.15 18.14
CA THR A 236 -6.25 8.76 17.61
C THR A 236 -6.34 10.28 17.45
N TYR A 237 -7.55 10.84 17.50
CA TYR A 237 -7.82 12.27 17.43
C TYR A 237 -7.63 13.00 18.76
N VAL A 238 -7.53 12.30 19.89
CA VAL A 238 -7.19 12.94 21.17
C VAL A 238 -5.69 13.23 21.17
N ALA A 239 -5.34 14.46 20.81
CA ALA A 239 -3.96 14.95 20.82
C ALA A 239 -3.28 14.59 22.15
N ASN A 240 -2.10 13.97 22.06
CA ASN A 240 -1.27 13.62 23.22
C ASN A 240 -1.15 14.83 24.17
N LYS A 241 -1.77 14.77 25.34
CA LYS A 241 -1.46 15.67 26.46
C LYS A 241 -0.06 15.41 27.05
N ASP A 242 0.60 14.32 26.64
CA ASP A 242 1.85 13.84 27.25
C ASP A 242 3.13 14.48 26.71
N SER A 243 3.08 15.25 25.61
CA SER A 243 4.29 15.92 25.08
C SER A 243 4.67 17.23 25.80
N THR A 244 3.86 17.72 26.73
CA THR A 244 4.08 19.03 27.37
C THR A 244 4.90 18.98 28.66
N LYS A 245 5.34 17.80 29.14
CA LYS A 245 6.09 17.67 30.40
C LYS A 245 7.62 17.63 30.28
N LYS A 246 8.21 17.89 29.10
CA LYS A 246 9.67 17.79 28.93
C LYS A 246 10.29 19.01 28.26
N SER A 247 10.16 20.19 28.89
CA SER A 247 11.02 21.35 28.58
C SER A 247 10.98 22.44 29.67
N THR A 248 11.26 22.11 30.92
CA THR A 248 11.63 23.11 31.95
C THR A 248 12.59 22.50 32.98
N SER A 249 13.86 22.40 32.59
CA SER A 249 14.96 22.37 33.57
C SER A 249 16.18 23.02 32.92
N LYS A 250 16.19 24.36 32.93
CA LYS A 250 17.41 25.15 32.73
C LYS A 250 18.06 25.28 34.12
N PRO A 251 19.30 24.82 34.33
CA PRO A 251 19.97 25.00 35.61
C PRO A 251 20.31 26.50 35.83
N PRO A 252 20.23 27.01 37.08
CA PRO A 252 20.54 28.40 37.39
C PRO A 252 22.06 28.65 37.31
N ALA A 253 22.42 29.82 36.79
CA ALA A 253 23.79 30.27 36.62
C ALA A 253 24.46 30.53 37.99
N GLU A 254 25.63 29.93 38.19
CA GLU A 254 26.53 30.22 39.31
C GLU A 254 27.05 31.66 39.23
N GLY A 255 26.95 32.37 40.36
CA GLY A 255 27.45 33.72 40.53
C GLY A 255 28.99 33.75 40.53
N LYS A 256 29.54 34.79 39.92
CA LYS A 256 30.97 35.12 39.98
C LYS A 256 31.37 35.52 41.40
N PRO A 257 32.58 35.15 41.86
CA PRO A 257 33.13 35.64 43.12
C PRO A 257 33.63 37.09 42.98
N VAL A 258 33.38 37.89 44.01
CA VAL A 258 33.98 39.22 44.20
C VAL A 258 35.26 39.01 45.01
N GLU A 259 36.41 39.28 44.41
CA GLU A 259 37.68 39.40 45.13
C GLU A 259 37.73 40.73 45.89
N SER A 260 38.47 40.67 47.01
CA SER A 260 38.52 41.58 48.15
C SER A 260 39.06 42.98 47.87
#